data_AF-A2DAX4-F1
#
_entry.id   AF-A2DAX4-F1
#
_cell.length_a   1.000
_cell.length_b   1.000
_cell.length_c   1.000
_cell.angle_alpha   90.00
_cell.angle_beta   90.00
_cell.angle_gamma   90.00
#
_symmetry.space_group_name_H-M   'P 1'
#
loop_
_entity.id
_entity.type
_entity.pdbx_description
1 polymer ?
#
loop_
_entity_poly.entity_id
_entity_poly.type
_entity_poly.pdbx_seq_one_letter_code
_entity_poly.pdbx_strand_id
1 'polypeptide(L)'
;MSRANFPSHVDINLTIHREVEDIKIGFPFDTMNDEIDSIVAELAQTLNLSVSEETSVKASIRQQISAALSRSLTDIRSCFSDQNFDDSSDALNELALQDPEYKALLKRHQTELDDLEKIHLKQQRELMNQQFSDIPNRIDEDLIVFD
;
A
#
# COMPACT_ATOMS: atom_id res chain seq x y z
N MET A 1 32.84 -1.86 -12.44
CA MET A 1 31.86 -2.15 -11.37
C MET A 1 31.48 -0.83 -10.73
N SER A 2 30.42 -0.20 -11.23
CA SER A 2 29.88 1.02 -10.65
C SER A 2 29.07 0.62 -9.43
N ARG A 3 29.56 0.95 -8.23
CA ARG A 3 28.76 0.83 -7.00
C ARG A 3 27.52 1.69 -7.22
N ALA A 4 26.34 1.07 -7.18
CA ALA A 4 25.09 1.82 -7.09
C ALA A 4 25.23 2.75 -5.89
N ASN A 5 25.33 4.05 -6.17
CA ASN A 5 25.62 5.07 -5.16
C ASN A 5 24.30 5.40 -4.47
N PHE A 6 23.82 4.47 -3.66
CA PHE A 6 22.64 4.70 -2.84
C PHE A 6 22.95 5.82 -1.86
N PRO A 7 22.06 6.82 -1.73
CA PRO A 7 22.26 7.89 -0.76
C PRO A 7 22.28 7.29 0.65
N SER A 8 23.44 7.33 1.29
CA SER A 8 23.60 6.97 2.70
C SER A 8 22.89 7.98 3.61
N HIS A 9 22.58 9.17 3.10
CA HIS A 9 21.82 10.21 3.77
C HIS A 9 20.69 10.73 2.90
N VAL A 10 19.52 10.92 3.51
CA VAL A 10 18.34 11.52 2.91
C VAL A 10 17.94 12.72 3.74
N ASP A 11 17.80 13.89 3.12
CA ASP A 11 17.31 15.08 3.81
C ASP A 11 15.78 15.01 3.97
N ILE A 12 15.34 14.88 5.21
CA ILE A 12 13.93 14.79 5.58
C ILE A 12 13.42 16.20 5.88
N ASN A 13 12.34 16.58 5.21
CA ASN A 13 11.65 17.86 5.41
C ASN A 13 10.21 17.60 5.86
N LEU A 14 9.93 17.89 7.12
CA LEU A 14 8.59 17.78 7.71
C LEU A 14 7.97 19.16 7.86
N THR A 15 6.68 19.25 7.56
CA THR A 15 5.86 20.42 7.87
C THR A 15 4.67 19.94 8.68
N ILE A 16 4.56 20.42 9.91
CA ILE A 16 3.49 20.08 10.84
C ILE A 16 2.61 21.32 10.97
N HIS A 17 1.36 21.22 10.51
CA HIS A 17 0.39 22.28 10.57
C HIS A 17 -0.30 22.29 11.93
N ARG A 18 -0.11 23.34 12.74
CA ARG A 18 -0.86 23.55 13.99
C ARG A 18 -1.82 24.71 13.83
N GLU A 19 -2.78 24.80 14.75
CA GLU A 19 -3.81 25.87 14.75
C GLU A 19 -3.22 27.29 14.79
N VAL A 20 -2.02 27.44 15.33
CA VAL A 20 -1.37 28.75 15.57
C VAL A 20 -0.17 28.99 14.65
N GLU A 21 0.56 27.93 14.26
CA GLU A 21 1.77 28.04 13.44
C GLU A 21 2.14 26.75 12.72
N ASP A 22 2.85 26.88 11.60
CA ASP A 22 3.44 25.76 10.86
C ASP A 22 4.87 25.51 11.34
N ILE A 23 5.11 24.31 11.87
CA ILE A 23 6.46 23.91 12.30
C ILE A 23 7.14 23.19 11.14
N LYS A 24 8.24 23.75 10.66
CA LYS A 24 9.09 23.15 9.61
C LYS A 24 10.33 22.55 10.23
N ILE A 25 10.59 21.28 9.97
CA ILE A 25 11.71 20.55 10.55
C ILE A 25 12.47 19.91 9.39
N GLY A 26 13.75 20.28 9.27
CA GLY A 26 14.68 19.69 8.32
C GLY A 26 15.80 18.99 9.07
N PHE A 27 16.03 17.70 8.81
CA PHE A 27 17.16 16.96 9.37
C PHE A 27 17.67 15.90 8.39
N PRO A 28 18.99 15.60 8.42
CA PRO A 28 19.55 14.51 7.65
C PRO A 28 19.17 13.16 8.31
N PHE A 29 18.77 12.19 7.50
CA PHE A 29 18.44 10.83 7.93
C PHE A 29 19.43 9.83 7.33
N ASP A 30 20.10 9.06 8.18
CA ASP A 30 21.00 7.99 7.77
C ASP A 30 20.23 6.69 7.50
N THR A 31 20.21 6.26 6.24
CA THR A 31 19.48 5.04 5.84
C THR A 31 20.09 3.75 6.38
N MET A 32 21.31 3.79 6.92
CA MET A 32 22.04 2.64 7.45
C MET A 32 22.02 2.57 8.98
N ASN A 33 22.02 3.72 9.65
CA ASN A 33 22.17 3.81 11.10
C ASN A 33 20.89 4.26 11.82
N ASP A 34 20.01 5.00 11.13
CA ASP A 34 18.85 5.59 11.78
C ASP A 34 17.59 4.71 11.66
N GLU A 35 16.90 4.53 12.78
CA GLU A 35 15.61 3.87 12.82
C GLU A 35 14.47 4.89 12.78
N ILE A 36 13.60 4.76 11.78
CA ILE A 36 12.43 5.65 11.59
C ILE A 36 11.58 5.71 12.86
N ASP A 37 11.35 4.56 13.49
CA ASP A 37 10.47 4.47 14.67
C ASP A 37 11.09 5.19 15.89
N SER A 38 12.41 5.14 16.04
CA SER A 38 13.10 5.84 17.12
C SER A 38 13.06 7.36 16.93
N ILE A 39 13.30 7.84 15.70
CA ILE A 39 13.27 9.27 15.39
C ILE A 39 11.86 9.82 15.52
N VAL A 40 10.85 9.08 15.06
CA VAL A 40 9.45 9.47 15.22
C VAL A 40 9.07 9.56 16.69
N ALA A 41 9.51 8.62 17.53
CA ALA A 41 9.26 8.66 18.97
C ALA A 41 9.92 9.89 19.64
N GLU A 42 11.16 10.22 19.26
CA GLU A 42 11.85 11.41 19.77
C GLU A 42 11.17 12.70 19.32
N LEU A 43 10.74 12.79 18.06
CA LEU A 43 9.96 13.91 17.52
C LEU A 43 8.61 14.06 18.24
N ALA A 44 7.91 12.95 18.45
CA ALA A 44 6.63 12.94 19.16
C ALA A 44 6.79 13.43 20.60
N GLN A 45 7.85 13.01 21.29
CA GLN A 45 8.14 13.43 22.65
C GLN A 45 8.57 14.90 22.72
N THR A 46 9.44 15.35 21.81
CA THR A 46 9.99 16.71 21.81
C THR A 46 8.92 17.75 21.47
N LEU A 47 8.03 17.43 20.54
CA LEU A 47 7.00 18.35 20.06
C LEU A 47 5.64 18.13 20.74
N ASN A 48 5.51 17.12 21.61
CA ASN A 48 4.23 16.67 22.18
C ASN A 48 3.18 16.41 21.08
N LEU A 49 3.53 15.57 20.11
CA LEU A 49 2.62 15.20 19.03
C LEU A 49 1.57 14.20 19.54
N SER A 50 0.38 14.28 18.96
CA SER A 50 -0.66 13.26 19.11
C SER A 50 -0.31 11.99 18.32
N VAL A 51 -0.90 10.86 18.70
CA VAL A 51 -0.71 9.55 18.01
C VAL A 51 -1.10 9.63 16.51
N SER A 52 -2.07 10.49 16.17
CA SER A 52 -2.48 10.75 14.79
C SER A 52 -1.36 11.45 13.99
N GLU A 53 -0.77 12.50 14.57
CA GLU A 53 0.33 13.25 13.96
C GLU A 53 1.60 12.39 13.87
N GLU A 54 1.89 11.59 14.89
CA GLU A 54 3.00 10.63 14.89
C GLU A 54 2.90 9.67 13.69
N THR A 55 1.72 9.10 13.47
CA THR A 55 1.47 8.19 12.35
C THR A 55 1.66 8.90 11.00
N SER A 56 1.20 10.15 10.90
CA SER A 56 1.35 10.99 9.71
C SER A 56 2.82 11.34 9.43
N VAL A 57 3.57 11.73 10.47
CA VAL A 57 5.01 12.02 10.38
C VAL A 57 5.76 10.77 9.93
N LYS A 58 5.49 9.62 10.55
CA LYS A 58 6.09 8.33 10.18
C LYS A 58 5.84 7.97 8.71
N ALA A 59 4.61 8.17 8.23
CA ALA A 59 4.28 7.95 6.82
C ALA A 59 5.05 8.90 5.89
N SER A 60 5.14 10.18 6.26
CA SER A 60 5.86 11.20 5.49
C SER A 60 7.36 10.91 5.38
N ILE A 61 8.02 10.55 6.49
CA ILE A 61 9.43 10.15 6.50
C ILE A 61 9.65 8.94 5.58
N ARG A 62 8.82 7.89 5.71
CA ARG A 62 8.89 6.69 4.86
C ARG A 62 8.74 7.01 3.38
N GLN A 63 7.82 7.91 3.04
CA GLN A 63 7.59 8.34 1.67
C GLN A 63 8.80 9.12 1.11
N GLN A 64 9.40 9.99 1.92
CA GLN A 64 10.57 10.77 1.49
C GLN A 64 11.79 9.88 1.27
N ILE A 65 12.04 8.91 2.17
CA ILE A 65 13.12 7.93 2.02
C ILE A 65 12.88 7.07 0.77
N SER A 66 11.68 6.53 0.58
CA SER A 66 11.40 5.68 -0.59
C SER A 66 11.48 6.45 -1.90
N ALA A 67 11.04 7.72 -1.92
CA ALA A 67 11.18 8.60 -3.07
C ALA A 67 12.65 8.93 -3.38
N ALA A 68 13.48 9.19 -2.38
CA ALA A 68 14.91 9.45 -2.54
C ALA A 68 15.67 8.22 -3.08
N LEU A 69 15.36 7.03 -2.55
CA LEU A 69 15.90 5.76 -3.06
C LEU A 69 15.45 5.48 -4.50
N SER A 70 14.19 5.79 -4.82
CA SER A 70 13.64 5.61 -6.17
C SER A 70 14.27 6.56 -7.18
N ARG A 71 14.46 7.84 -6.81
CA ARG A 71 15.15 8.83 -7.66
C ARG A 71 16.57 8.41 -8.00
N SER A 72 17.31 7.86 -7.03
CA SER A 72 18.64 7.30 -7.28
C SER A 72 18.63 6.20 -8.36
N LEU A 73 17.55 5.43 -8.49
CA LEU A 73 17.40 4.42 -9.56
C LEU A 73 17.02 5.06 -10.91
N THR A 74 16.20 6.11 -10.89
CA THR A 74 15.81 6.84 -12.11
C THR A 74 16.96 7.65 -12.70
N ASP A 75 17.81 8.26 -11.86
CA ASP A 75 19.00 9.00 -12.30
C ASP A 75 20.05 8.06 -12.90
N ILE A 76 20.19 6.84 -12.37
CA ILE A 76 20.99 5.80 -13.01
C ILE A 76 20.43 5.46 -14.41
N ARG A 77 19.10 5.33 -14.55
CA ARG A 77 18.46 5.15 -15.86
C ARG A 77 18.69 6.35 -16.79
N SER A 78 18.69 7.57 -16.26
CA SER A 78 18.93 8.81 -17.02
C SER A 78 20.35 8.88 -17.59
N CYS A 79 21.35 8.35 -16.88
CA CYS A 79 22.72 8.25 -17.42
C CYS A 79 22.89 7.19 -18.51
N PHE A 80 21.97 6.22 -18.61
CA PHE A 80 21.97 5.22 -19.68
C PHE A 80 21.04 5.56 -20.85
N SER A 81 20.31 6.68 -20.81
CA SER A 81 19.29 7.03 -21.82
C SER A 81 19.72 8.09 -22.84
N ASP A 82 21.01 8.50 -22.87
CA ASP A 82 21.59 9.23 -24.01
C ASP A 82 21.91 8.34 -25.22
N GLN A 83 21.50 7.06 -25.20
CA GLN A 83 21.36 6.28 -26.42
C GLN A 83 19.87 6.13 -26.73
N ASN A 84 19.44 6.93 -27.71
CA ASN A 84 18.25 6.75 -28.54
C ASN A 84 17.60 5.37 -28.36
N PHE A 85 16.63 5.25 -27.46
CA PHE A 85 15.66 4.17 -27.51
C PHE A 85 14.39 4.72 -28.12
N ASP A 86 14.36 4.51 -29.43
CA ASP A 86 13.21 4.56 -30.30
C ASP A 86 11.98 3.91 -29.64
N ASP A 87 10.83 4.49 -29.99
CA ASP A 87 9.48 4.17 -29.54
C ASP A 87 9.08 2.75 -29.96
N SER A 88 9.59 1.74 -29.25
CA SER A 88 9.38 0.31 -29.55
C SER A 88 8.97 -0.48 -28.30
N SER A 89 8.26 0.13 -27.36
CA SER A 89 7.73 -0.56 -26.17
C SER A 89 6.60 -1.54 -26.48
N ASP A 90 5.98 -1.44 -27.66
CA ASP A 90 4.90 -2.37 -28.06
C ASP A 90 5.43 -3.77 -28.47
N ALA A 91 6.63 -3.88 -29.03
CA ALA A 91 7.16 -5.16 -29.49
C ALA A 91 7.68 -6.08 -28.37
N LEU A 92 8.12 -5.52 -27.23
CA LEU A 92 8.66 -6.28 -26.10
C LEU A 92 7.58 -6.90 -25.21
N ASN A 93 6.40 -6.27 -25.14
CA ASN A 93 5.25 -6.81 -24.40
C ASN A 93 4.71 -8.08 -25.09
N GLU A 94 4.78 -8.15 -26.42
CA GLU A 94 4.31 -9.30 -27.20
C GLU A 94 5.23 -10.53 -27.06
N LEU A 95 6.54 -10.32 -26.85
CA LEU A 95 7.50 -11.41 -26.63
C LEU A 95 7.34 -12.06 -25.24
N ALA A 96 7.02 -11.27 -24.20
CA ALA A 96 6.77 -11.78 -22.85
C ALA A 96 5.46 -12.58 -22.74
N LEU A 97 4.50 -12.34 -23.63
CA LEU A 97 3.23 -13.07 -23.72
C LEU A 97 3.34 -14.43 -24.45
N GLN A 98 4.50 -14.78 -25.03
CA GLN A 98 4.70 -16.07 -25.70
C GLN A 98 5.32 -17.14 -24.81
N ASP A 99 5.78 -16.80 -23.61
CA ASP A 99 6.34 -17.77 -22.67
C ASP A 99 5.25 -18.73 -22.13
N PRO A 100 5.36 -20.06 -22.38
CA PRO A 100 4.40 -21.04 -21.87
C PRO A 100 4.37 -21.15 -20.35
N GLU A 101 5.49 -20.87 -19.67
CA GLU A 101 5.57 -20.92 -18.20
C GLU A 101 4.79 -19.76 -17.57
N TYR A 102 4.95 -18.56 -18.13
CA TYR A 102 4.20 -17.38 -17.72
C TYR A 102 2.68 -17.56 -17.90
N LYS A 103 2.24 -18.15 -19.03
CA LYS A 103 0.83 -18.48 -19.26
C LYS A 103 0.28 -19.50 -18.27
N ALA A 104 1.07 -20.52 -17.95
CA ALA A 104 0.68 -21.53 -16.97
C ALA A 104 0.52 -20.92 -15.57
N LEU A 105 1.43 -20.02 -15.19
CA LEU A 105 1.38 -19.31 -13.93
C LEU A 105 0.15 -18.38 -13.85
N LEU A 106 -0.11 -17.60 -14.91
CA LEU A 106 -1.27 -16.72 -14.98
C LEU A 106 -2.58 -17.50 -14.85
N LYS A 107 -2.69 -18.62 -15.56
CA LYS A 107 -3.86 -19.50 -15.50
C LYS A 107 -4.06 -20.12 -14.11
N ARG A 108 -2.96 -20.50 -13.45
CA ARG A 108 -3.00 -21.03 -12.08
C ARG A 108 -3.56 -19.99 -11.10
N HIS A 109 -3.06 -18.75 -11.15
CA HIS A 109 -3.57 -17.67 -10.32
C HIS A 109 -5.03 -17.35 -10.60
N GLN A 110 -5.44 -17.37 -11.87
CA GLN A 110 -6.83 -17.15 -12.25
C GLN A 110 -7.75 -18.24 -11.69
N THR A 111 -7.31 -19.50 -11.74
CA THR A 111 -8.08 -20.63 -11.18
C THR A 111 -8.21 -20.52 -9.67
N GLU A 112 -7.14 -20.11 -8.97
CA GLU A 112 -7.15 -19.91 -7.52
C GLU A 112 -8.14 -18.80 -7.09
N LEU A 113 -8.21 -17.71 -7.85
CA LEU A 113 -9.16 -16.63 -7.61
C LEU A 113 -10.61 -17.10 -7.82
N ASP A 114 -10.88 -17.83 -8.90
CA ASP A 114 -12.23 -18.36 -9.20
C ASP A 114 -12.70 -19.33 -8.11
N ASP A 115 -11.80 -20.18 -7.61
CA ASP A 115 -12.10 -21.12 -6.53
C ASP A 115 -12.41 -20.38 -5.21
N LEU A 116 -11.63 -19.35 -4.88
CA LEU A 116 -11.88 -18.51 -3.70
C LEU A 116 -13.21 -17.76 -3.80
N GLU A 117 -13.51 -17.18 -4.97
CA GLU A 117 -14.77 -16.50 -5.22
C GLU A 117 -15.96 -17.46 -5.06
N LYS A 118 -15.84 -18.68 -5.59
CA LYS A 118 -16.87 -19.72 -5.48
C LYS A 118 -17.07 -20.18 -4.04
N ILE A 119 -16.00 -20.33 -3.26
CA ILE A 119 -16.07 -20.65 -1.82
C ILE A 119 -16.79 -19.51 -1.09
N HIS A 120 -16.40 -18.27 -1.35
CA HIS A 120 -16.99 -17.11 -0.69
C HIS A 120 -18.48 -16.97 -1.03
N LEU A 121 -18.86 -17.13 -2.29
CA LEU A 121 -20.26 -17.09 -2.72
C LEU A 121 -21.07 -18.25 -2.10
N LYS A 122 -20.46 -19.43 -1.97
CA LYS A 122 -21.08 -20.59 -1.31
C LYS A 122 -21.31 -20.31 0.18
N GLN A 123 -20.31 -19.77 0.88
CA GLN A 123 -20.43 -19.39 2.28
C GLN A 123 -21.51 -18.32 2.49
N GLN A 124 -21.53 -17.30 1.63
CA GLN A 124 -22.56 -16.26 1.69
C GLN A 124 -23.97 -16.85 1.49
N ARG A 125 -24.12 -17.79 0.56
CA ARG A 125 -25.39 -18.50 0.34
C ARG A 125 -25.78 -19.40 1.52
N GLU A 126 -24.82 -20.09 2.12
CA GLU A 126 -25.07 -20.94 3.30
C GLU A 126 -25.52 -20.11 4.51
N LEU A 127 -24.89 -18.95 4.74
CA LEU A 127 -25.31 -18.00 5.78
C LEU A 127 -26.73 -17.47 5.53
N MET A 128 -27.05 -17.14 4.28
CA MET A 128 -28.40 -16.68 3.92
C MET A 128 -29.45 -17.78 4.10
N ASN A 129 -29.14 -19.03 3.76
CA ASN A 129 -30.05 -20.17 3.95
C ASN A 129 -30.19 -20.59 5.43
N GLN A 130 -29.17 -20.38 6.27
CA GLN A 130 -29.29 -20.58 7.72
C GLN A 130 -30.22 -19.55 8.37
N GLN A 131 -30.22 -18.29 7.90
CA GLN A 131 -31.18 -17.28 8.39
C GLN A 131 -32.65 -17.62 8.13
N PHE A 132 -32.96 -18.51 7.18
CA PHE A 132 -34.34 -18.95 6.90
C PHE A 132 -34.73 -20.27 7.57
N SER A 133 -33.82 -20.95 8.27
CA SER A 133 -34.12 -22.20 8.99
C SER A 133 -34.40 -22.00 10.49
N ASP A 134 -34.10 -20.82 11.04
CA ASP A 134 -34.42 -20.42 12.42
C ASP A 134 -35.63 -19.45 12.48
N ILE A 135 -36.69 -19.72 11.70
CA ILE A 135 -38.01 -19.15 11.96
C ILE A 135 -38.81 -20.17 12.78
N PRO A 136 -38.91 -20.01 14.12
CA PRO A 136 -39.87 -20.77 14.89
C PRO A 136 -41.29 -20.45 14.41
N ASN A 137 -42.07 -21.50 14.18
CA ASN A 137 -43.51 -21.49 13.93
C ASN A 137 -44.26 -20.92 15.16
N ARG A 138 -44.24 -19.61 15.35
CA ARG A 138 -45.13 -18.88 16.26
C ARG A 138 -45.57 -17.58 15.60
N ILE A 139 -46.53 -17.72 14.68
CA ILE A 139 -47.44 -16.65 14.36
C ILE A 139 -48.52 -16.70 15.45
N ASP A 140 -48.19 -16.18 16.64
CA ASP A 140 -49.17 -15.66 17.58
C ASP A 140 -49.26 -14.15 17.28
N GLU A 141 -49.99 -13.80 16.23
CA GLU A 141 -50.48 -12.44 16.05
C GLU A 141 -51.98 -12.45 16.34
N ASP A 142 -52.31 -12.17 17.61
CA ASP A 142 -53.64 -11.76 18.04
C ASP A 142 -54.09 -10.54 17.22
N LEU A 143 -54.89 -10.81 16.19
CA LEU A 143 -55.63 -9.82 15.43
C LEU A 143 -56.79 -9.30 16.29
N ILE A 144 -56.58 -8.19 17.00
CA ILE A 144 -57.68 -7.43 17.60
C ILE A 144 -58.46 -6.76 16.47
N VAL A 145 -59.62 -7.35 16.12
CA VAL A 145 -60.63 -6.70 15.29
C VAL A 145 -61.54 -5.90 16.21
N PHE A 146 -61.59 -4.58 16.03
CA PHE A 146 -62.65 -3.74 16.59
C PHE A 146 -63.86 -3.80 15.66
N ASP A 147 -65.02 -4.18 16.20
CA ASP A 147 -66.34 -3.90 15.66
C ASP A 147 -67.24 -3.42 16.82
#